data_AF-A0A7J4EM32-F1
#
_entry.id   AF-A0A7J4EM32-F1
#
_cell.length_a   1.000
_cell.length_b   1.000
_cell.length_c   1.000
_cell.angle_alpha   90.00
_cell.angle_beta   90.00
_cell.angle_gamma   90.00
#
_symmetry.space_group_name_H-M   'P 1'
#
loop_
_entity.id
_entity.type
_entity.pdbx_description
1 polymer ?
#
loop_
_entity_poly.entity_id
_entity_poly.type
_entity_poly.pdbx_seq_one_letter_code
_entity_poly.pdbx_strand_id
1 'polypeptide(L)'
;MNQELLYKDRFVAFLDILGFSNMVYSDSKINKAKIYFYQTQIKSIVKQLKDDIEDINKIHAKENKDMRIEFNHVIISDSIVLTVDIIKTKNRTTMKAADDIKSIFKQQSTLSNSSAKKLGEMIGNFGDLHNLYSKLNRLAFALLCEKIALLQVYLASKDIWLRGAITSGETFIDVEENQIIGKAYIDAYKLESNYAIYPRVIKGHTNFGFRISDPQSSFRIPQSI
;
A
#
# COMPACT_ATOMS: atom_id res chain seq x y z
N MET A 1 -19.20 -6.25 -21.84
CA MET A 1 -18.60 -5.08 -21.18
C MET A 1 -17.21 -5.47 -20.72
N ASN A 2 -16.15 -4.86 -21.26
CA ASN A 2 -14.79 -5.06 -20.74
C ASN A 2 -14.61 -4.09 -19.57
N GLN A 3 -14.66 -4.58 -18.33
CA GLN A 3 -14.13 -3.84 -17.20
C GLN A 3 -12.61 -4.01 -17.21
N GLU A 4 -11.86 -2.94 -17.45
CA GLU A 4 -10.40 -2.93 -17.30
C GLU A 4 -10.06 -2.92 -15.80
N LEU A 5 -9.25 -3.90 -15.37
CA LEU A 5 -8.72 -3.94 -14.00
C LEU A 5 -7.71 -2.80 -13.81
N LEU A 6 -7.99 -1.90 -12.88
CA LEU A 6 -7.09 -0.78 -12.56
C LEU A 6 -6.03 -1.21 -11.54
N TYR A 7 -4.87 -1.63 -12.04
CA TYR A 7 -3.71 -1.93 -11.20
C TYR A 7 -3.03 -0.63 -10.73
N LYS A 8 -2.69 -0.58 -9.45
CA LYS A 8 -1.91 0.52 -8.86
C LYS A 8 -0.76 -0.03 -8.05
N ASP A 9 0.27 0.79 -7.94
CA ASP A 9 1.46 0.50 -7.16
C ASP A 9 1.15 0.68 -5.66
N ARG A 10 1.17 -0.41 -4.89
CA ARG A 10 0.70 -0.43 -3.48
C ARG A 10 1.68 -1.14 -2.57
N PHE A 11 1.75 -0.74 -1.31
CA PHE A 11 2.33 -1.58 -0.27
C PHE A 11 1.35 -2.69 0.08
N VAL A 12 1.83 -3.93 0.09
CA VAL A 12 1.02 -5.11 0.41
C VAL A 12 1.76 -5.91 1.48
N ALA A 13 1.08 -6.19 2.59
CA ALA A 13 1.52 -7.15 3.59
C ALA A 13 0.64 -8.40 3.50
N PHE A 14 1.26 -9.55 3.34
CA PHE A 14 0.63 -10.86 3.53
C PHE A 14 1.11 -11.45 4.85
N LEU A 15 0.18 -11.80 5.73
CA LEU A 15 0.45 -12.37 7.04
C LEU A 15 -0.35 -13.66 7.21
N ASP A 16 0.24 -14.60 7.94
CA ASP A 16 -0.29 -15.94 8.19
C ASP A 16 -0.14 -16.30 9.67
N ILE A 17 -1.13 -17.01 10.22
CA ILE A 17 -1.12 -17.48 11.61
C ILE A 17 -0.69 -18.94 11.67
N LEU A 18 0.45 -19.17 12.30
CA LEU A 18 1.01 -20.50 12.47
C LEU A 18 0.11 -21.35 13.37
N GLY A 19 -0.21 -22.55 12.91
CA GLY A 19 -1.01 -23.53 13.67
C GLY A 19 -2.50 -23.20 13.75
N PHE A 20 -3.00 -22.27 12.95
CA PHE A 20 -4.41 -21.86 13.00
C PHE A 20 -5.40 -22.99 12.75
N SER A 21 -5.13 -23.84 11.74
CA SER A 21 -5.95 -25.03 11.47
C SER A 21 -6.12 -25.91 12.72
N ASN A 22 -5.04 -26.18 13.45
CA ASN A 22 -5.08 -26.95 14.70
C ASN A 22 -5.92 -26.25 15.78
N MET A 23 -5.86 -24.92 15.86
CA MET A 23 -6.68 -24.15 16.79
C MET A 23 -8.18 -24.27 16.45
N VAL A 24 -8.53 -24.23 15.16
CA VAL A 24 -9.93 -24.30 14.69
C VAL A 24 -10.53 -25.69 14.90
N TYR A 25 -9.81 -26.75 14.55
CA TYR A 25 -10.31 -28.12 14.72
C TYR A 25 -10.31 -28.61 16.17
N SER A 26 -9.67 -27.88 17.07
CA SER A 26 -9.60 -28.23 18.49
C SER A 26 -10.86 -27.81 19.25
N ASP A 27 -11.43 -28.72 20.03
CA ASP A 27 -12.52 -28.40 20.97
C ASP A 27 -12.10 -27.74 22.29
N SER A 28 -10.79 -27.60 22.52
CA SER A 28 -10.25 -26.96 23.72
C SER A 28 -10.76 -25.52 23.91
N LYS A 29 -11.22 -25.22 25.13
CA LYS A 29 -11.59 -23.86 25.56
C LYS A 29 -10.43 -22.87 25.37
N ILE A 30 -9.18 -23.34 25.54
CA ILE A 30 -7.98 -22.52 25.38
C ILE A 30 -7.83 -22.07 23.92
N ASN A 31 -8.01 -22.98 22.96
CA ASN A 31 -7.90 -22.65 21.54
C ASN A 31 -9.05 -21.76 21.05
N LYS A 32 -10.28 -21.98 21.55
CA LYS A 32 -11.41 -21.07 21.31
C LYS A 32 -11.12 -19.65 21.85
N ALA A 33 -10.51 -19.54 23.03
CA ALA A 33 -10.08 -18.27 23.58
C ALA A 33 -8.95 -17.61 22.77
N LYS A 34 -7.98 -18.37 22.27
CA LYS A 34 -6.94 -17.88 21.36
C LYS A 34 -7.53 -17.32 20.07
N ILE A 35 -8.49 -18.02 19.45
CA ILE A 35 -9.20 -17.54 18.24
C ILE A 35 -9.94 -16.24 18.52
N TYR A 36 -10.70 -16.16 19.62
CA TYR A 36 -11.41 -14.94 20.01
C TYR A 36 -10.44 -13.78 20.25
N PHE A 37 -9.32 -14.05 20.92
CA PHE A 37 -8.28 -13.06 21.17
C PHE A 37 -7.69 -12.55 19.85
N TYR A 38 -7.31 -13.46 18.93
CA TYR A 38 -6.85 -13.10 17.59
C TYR A 38 -7.85 -12.18 16.88
N GLN A 39 -9.13 -12.59 16.80
CA GLN A 39 -10.17 -11.81 16.15
C GLN A 39 -10.33 -10.41 16.77
N THR A 40 -10.18 -10.31 18.09
CA THR A 40 -10.25 -9.02 18.81
C THR A 40 -9.05 -8.14 18.46
N GLN A 41 -7.83 -8.70 18.47
CA GLN A 41 -6.61 -7.93 18.20
C GLN A 41 -6.56 -7.46 16.74
N ILE A 42 -6.88 -8.32 15.77
CA ILE A 42 -6.86 -7.91 14.36
C ILE A 42 -7.89 -6.82 14.07
N LYS A 43 -9.11 -6.92 14.62
CA LYS A 43 -10.14 -5.87 14.50
C LYS A 43 -9.67 -4.55 15.10
N SER A 44 -9.03 -4.60 16.27
CA SER A 44 -8.50 -3.41 16.95
C SER A 44 -7.39 -2.75 16.12
N ILE A 45 -6.43 -3.52 15.63
CA ILE A 45 -5.31 -3.00 14.83
C ILE A 45 -5.79 -2.42 13.50
N VAL A 46 -6.70 -3.10 12.80
CA VAL A 46 -7.31 -2.60 11.55
C VAL A 46 -8.05 -1.29 11.80
N LYS A 47 -8.79 -1.18 12.91
CA LYS A 47 -9.48 0.06 13.29
C LYS A 47 -8.47 1.18 13.58
N GLN A 48 -7.47 0.92 14.42
CA GLN A 48 -6.44 1.91 14.76
C GLN A 48 -5.71 2.41 13.51
N LEU A 49 -5.33 1.51 12.59
CA LEU A 49 -4.67 1.90 11.34
C LEU A 49 -5.56 2.80 10.47
N LYS A 50 -6.87 2.50 10.40
CA LYS A 50 -7.84 3.35 9.69
C LYS A 50 -7.95 4.73 10.33
N ASP A 51 -8.08 4.79 11.65
CA ASP A 51 -8.20 6.05 12.41
C ASP A 51 -6.93 6.91 12.23
N ASP A 52 -5.74 6.32 12.38
CA ASP A 52 -4.45 7.01 12.21
C ASP A 52 -4.29 7.58 10.78
N ILE A 53 -4.68 6.80 9.76
CA ILE A 53 -4.67 7.24 8.37
C ILE A 53 -5.68 8.36 8.12
N GLU A 54 -6.86 8.31 8.73
CA GLU A 54 -7.86 9.37 8.62
C GLU A 54 -7.34 10.68 9.20
N ASP A 55 -6.70 10.63 10.36
CA ASP A 55 -6.14 11.81 11.01
C ASP A 55 -4.97 12.41 10.21
N ILE A 56 -4.10 11.57 9.66
CA ILE A 56 -3.04 12.01 8.74
C ILE A 56 -3.64 12.66 7.50
N ASN A 57 -4.69 12.07 6.93
CA ASN A 57 -5.37 12.63 5.76
C ASN A 57 -6.03 13.99 6.09
N LYS A 58 -6.60 14.17 7.28
CA LYS A 58 -7.16 15.46 7.73
C LYS A 58 -6.08 16.53 7.88
N ILE A 59 -4.94 16.18 8.48
CA ILE A 59 -3.79 17.09 8.62
C ILE A 59 -3.25 17.46 7.25
N HIS A 60 -3.01 16.46 6.40
CA HIS A 60 -2.49 16.65 5.07
C HIS A 60 -3.43 17.48 4.18
N ALA A 61 -4.74 17.29 4.27
CA ALA A 61 -5.72 18.06 3.50
C ALA A 61 -5.69 19.58 3.79
N LYS A 62 -5.17 20.00 4.95
CA LYS A 62 -4.94 21.42 5.27
C LYS A 62 -3.72 21.99 4.53
N GLU A 63 -2.70 21.16 4.32
CA GLU A 63 -1.44 21.54 3.66
C GLU A 63 -1.51 21.34 2.13
N ASN A 64 -2.13 20.25 1.67
CA ASN A 64 -2.26 19.86 0.26
C ASN A 64 -3.53 18.99 0.05
N LYS A 65 -4.45 19.44 -0.81
CA LYS A 65 -5.76 18.77 -1.03
C LYS A 65 -5.73 17.62 -2.05
N ASP A 66 -4.58 17.40 -2.69
CA ASP A 66 -4.50 16.61 -3.92
C ASP A 66 -4.08 15.16 -3.69
N MET A 67 -3.72 14.78 -2.46
CA MET A 67 -3.24 13.44 -2.13
C MET A 67 -3.84 12.94 -0.82
N ARG A 68 -4.07 11.63 -0.73
CA ARG A 68 -4.51 10.95 0.49
C ARG A 68 -3.96 9.53 0.54
N ILE A 69 -3.73 9.04 1.75
CA ILE A 69 -3.43 7.63 2.01
C ILE A 69 -4.74 6.86 2.02
N GLU A 70 -4.77 5.71 1.35
CA GLU A 70 -5.87 4.75 1.39
C GLU A 70 -5.38 3.43 2.00
N PHE A 71 -6.23 2.81 2.79
CA PHE A 71 -5.96 1.52 3.41
C PHE A 71 -7.12 0.55 3.16
N ASN A 72 -6.78 -0.64 2.69
CA ASN A 72 -7.71 -1.75 2.53
C ASN A 72 -7.14 -3.01 3.17
N HIS A 73 -8.03 -3.94 3.50
CA HIS A 73 -7.64 -5.21 4.10
C HIS A 73 -8.59 -6.32 3.65
N VAL A 74 -8.07 -7.53 3.59
CA VAL A 74 -8.84 -8.77 3.40
C VAL A 74 -8.39 -9.74 4.47
N ILE A 75 -9.32 -10.34 5.20
CA ILE A 75 -9.04 -11.33 6.24
C ILE A 75 -9.85 -12.58 5.93
N ILE A 76 -9.16 -13.70 5.75
CA ILE A 76 -9.76 -15.00 5.47
C ILE A 76 -9.05 -16.02 6.36
N SER A 77 -9.76 -16.57 7.36
CA SER A 77 -9.20 -17.56 8.28
C SER A 77 -7.95 -17.01 9.02
N ASP A 78 -6.79 -17.56 8.70
CA ASP A 78 -5.42 -17.24 9.14
C ASP A 78 -4.70 -16.24 8.23
N SER A 79 -5.16 -16.10 6.99
CA SER A 79 -4.58 -15.21 6.00
C SER A 79 -5.10 -13.80 6.17
N ILE A 80 -4.17 -12.87 6.40
CA ILE A 80 -4.44 -11.45 6.56
C ILE A 80 -3.67 -10.71 5.47
N VAL A 81 -4.39 -9.96 4.65
CA VAL A 81 -3.81 -9.08 3.64
C VAL A 81 -4.10 -7.65 4.02
N LEU A 82 -3.06 -6.84 4.20
CA LEU A 82 -3.16 -5.41 4.46
C LEU A 82 -2.54 -4.65 3.29
N THR A 83 -3.20 -3.58 2.86
CA THR A 83 -2.74 -2.79 1.72
C THR A 83 -2.81 -1.31 2.03
N VAL A 84 -1.78 -0.58 1.62
CA VAL A 84 -1.71 0.88 1.74
C VAL A 84 -1.27 1.48 0.41
N ASP A 85 -1.98 2.53 -0.01
CA ASP A 85 -1.77 3.25 -1.27
C ASP A 85 -1.82 4.76 -1.02
N ILE A 86 -1.25 5.55 -1.93
CA ILE A 86 -1.40 7.00 -1.97
C ILE A 86 -2.17 7.37 -3.23
N ILE A 87 -3.42 7.80 -3.06
CA ILE A 87 -4.29 8.22 -4.15
C ILE A 87 -4.22 9.74 -4.33
N LYS A 88 -4.34 10.18 -5.59
CA LYS A 88 -4.61 11.58 -5.95
C LYS A 88 -6.10 11.89 -6.06
N THR A 89 -6.56 12.95 -5.41
CA THR A 89 -8.00 13.25 -5.22
C THR A 89 -8.66 14.07 -6.34
N LYS A 90 -7.93 14.82 -7.20
CA LYS A 90 -8.47 15.34 -8.49
C LYS A 90 -7.43 15.98 -9.43
N ASN A 91 -7.80 15.95 -10.72
CA ASN A 91 -7.12 16.41 -11.94
C ASN A 91 -6.26 17.68 -11.85
N ARG A 92 -4.97 17.54 -12.14
CA ARG A 92 -4.33 18.44 -13.11
C ARG A 92 -3.48 17.62 -14.06
N THR A 93 -3.69 17.93 -15.34
CA THR A 93 -2.88 17.70 -16.53
C THR A 93 -1.37 18.00 -16.38
N THR A 94 -0.88 18.28 -15.16
CA THR A 94 0.48 18.70 -14.85
C THR A 94 1.49 17.58 -15.03
N MET A 95 1.13 16.30 -14.87
CA MET A 95 2.11 15.21 -15.03
C MET A 95 2.30 14.75 -16.49
N LYS A 96 1.21 14.65 -17.27
CA LYS A 96 1.33 14.45 -18.72
C LYS A 96 2.08 15.63 -19.35
N ALA A 97 1.73 16.86 -18.92
CA ALA A 97 2.49 18.05 -19.26
C ALA A 97 3.95 18.00 -18.76
N ALA A 98 4.27 17.38 -17.62
CA ALA A 98 5.66 17.30 -17.13
C ALA A 98 6.53 16.36 -17.96
N ASP A 99 5.98 15.22 -18.40
CA ASP A 99 6.67 14.30 -19.29
C ASP A 99 6.78 14.88 -20.72
N ASP A 100 5.74 15.57 -21.19
CA ASP A 100 5.76 16.33 -22.44
C ASP A 100 6.76 17.49 -22.37
N ILE A 101 6.79 18.26 -21.27
CA ILE A 101 7.74 19.36 -21.02
C ILE A 101 9.18 18.85 -20.95
N LYS A 102 9.44 17.69 -20.32
CA LYS A 102 10.77 17.06 -20.33
C LYS A 102 11.22 16.66 -21.74
N SER A 103 10.30 16.21 -22.58
CA SER A 103 10.60 15.88 -23.99
C SER A 103 10.90 17.13 -24.83
N ILE A 104 10.17 18.22 -24.60
CA ILE A 104 10.36 19.53 -25.23
C ILE A 104 11.69 20.19 -24.79
N PHE A 105 12.08 20.02 -23.52
CA PHE A 105 13.33 20.54 -22.95
C PHE A 105 14.58 19.94 -23.61
N LYS A 106 14.47 18.72 -24.15
CA LYS A 106 15.56 18.06 -24.90
C LYS A 106 15.81 18.71 -26.28
N GLN A 107 14.88 19.54 -26.76
CA GLN A 107 14.90 20.14 -28.10
C GLN A 107 15.12 21.66 -28.13
N GLN A 108 14.96 22.41 -27.02
CA GLN A 108 14.98 23.88 -27.04
C GLN A 108 15.97 24.48 -26.04
N SER A 109 17.22 24.64 -26.46
CA SER A 109 18.27 25.40 -25.75
C SER A 109 18.21 26.92 -26.03
N THR A 110 17.07 27.49 -26.43
CA THR A 110 16.99 28.89 -26.93
C THR A 110 15.65 29.60 -26.63
N LEU A 111 15.23 29.77 -25.37
CA LEU A 111 14.02 30.55 -25.05
C LEU A 111 14.21 31.53 -23.86
N SER A 112 13.45 32.63 -23.93
CA SER A 112 13.63 33.91 -23.21
C SER A 112 13.23 33.93 -21.72
N ASN A 113 13.72 34.96 -21.01
CA ASN A 113 13.73 35.11 -19.54
C ASN A 113 12.37 35.05 -18.81
N SER A 114 11.25 35.37 -19.46
CA SER A 114 9.92 35.36 -18.83
C SER A 114 9.33 33.94 -18.72
N SER A 115 9.48 33.14 -19.77
CA SER A 115 9.05 31.74 -19.81
C SER A 115 9.92 30.86 -18.92
N ALA A 116 11.22 31.13 -18.84
CA ALA A 116 12.16 30.43 -17.96
C ALA A 116 11.83 30.63 -16.46
N LYS A 117 11.35 31.80 -16.06
CA LYS A 117 10.92 32.08 -14.67
C LYS A 117 9.66 31.28 -14.28
N LYS A 118 8.64 31.29 -15.15
CA LYS A 118 7.41 30.51 -14.97
C LYS A 118 7.68 28.99 -14.98
N LEU A 119 8.66 28.56 -15.78
CA LEU A 119 9.13 27.18 -15.82
C LEU A 119 9.94 26.80 -14.57
N GLY A 120 10.77 27.69 -14.05
CA GLY A 120 11.49 27.51 -12.79
C GLY A 120 10.56 27.39 -11.58
N GLU A 121 9.49 28.19 -11.54
CA GLU A 121 8.42 28.08 -10.54
C GLU A 121 7.67 26.74 -10.65
N MET A 122 7.37 26.28 -11.88
CA MET A 122 6.78 24.95 -12.09
C MET A 122 7.71 23.82 -11.62
N ILE A 123 9.00 23.86 -11.98
CA ILE A 123 10.01 22.86 -11.58
C ILE A 123 10.19 22.83 -10.06
N GLY A 124 10.19 23.99 -9.39
CA GLY A 124 10.22 24.08 -7.92
C GLY A 124 9.04 23.36 -7.28
N ASN A 125 7.82 23.62 -7.78
CA ASN A 125 6.59 22.97 -7.31
C ASN A 125 6.60 21.44 -7.54
N PHE A 126 7.26 20.95 -8.60
CA PHE A 126 7.43 19.51 -8.84
C PHE A 126 8.40 18.87 -7.84
N GLY A 127 9.49 19.55 -7.49
CA GLY A 127 10.45 19.09 -6.48
C GLY A 127 9.80 18.94 -5.11
N ASP A 128 8.99 19.93 -4.72
CA ASP A 128 8.26 19.92 -3.46
C ASP A 128 7.21 18.80 -3.40
N LEU A 129 6.50 18.55 -4.51
CA LEU A 129 5.54 17.46 -4.60
C LEU A 129 6.19 16.07 -4.54
N HIS A 130 7.33 15.87 -5.19
CA HIS A 130 8.07 14.60 -5.12
C HIS A 130 8.59 14.34 -3.71
N ASN A 131 9.12 15.37 -3.05
CA ASN A 131 9.56 15.29 -1.66
C ASN A 131 8.38 14.93 -0.74
N LEU A 132 7.24 15.61 -0.90
CA LEU A 132 6.03 15.35 -0.13
C LEU A 132 5.49 13.93 -0.34
N TYR A 133 5.43 13.46 -1.59
CA TYR A 133 5.02 12.10 -1.93
C TYR A 133 5.94 11.06 -1.28
N SER A 134 7.25 11.27 -1.35
CA SER A 134 8.22 10.37 -0.71
C SER A 134 8.07 10.32 0.81
N LYS A 135 7.78 11.47 1.45
CA LYS A 135 7.52 11.55 2.90
C LYS A 135 6.24 10.82 3.27
N LEU A 136 5.16 11.05 2.53
CA LEU A 136 3.87 10.42 2.77
C LEU A 136 3.95 8.89 2.57
N ASN A 137 4.71 8.42 1.57
CA ASN A 137 4.97 6.99 1.36
C ASN A 137 5.73 6.37 2.52
N ARG A 138 6.78 7.04 3.02
CA ARG A 138 7.53 6.56 4.18
C ARG A 138 6.65 6.48 5.42
N LEU A 139 5.79 7.49 5.63
CA LEU A 139 4.84 7.51 6.74
C LEU A 139 3.83 6.37 6.63
N ALA A 140 3.21 6.21 5.48
CA ALA A 140 2.27 5.12 5.18
C ALA A 140 2.89 3.74 5.44
N PHE A 141 4.10 3.52 4.95
CA PHE A 141 4.83 2.26 5.17
C PHE A 141 5.21 2.07 6.64
N ALA A 142 5.64 3.13 7.33
CA ALA A 142 6.00 3.07 8.74
C ALA A 142 4.80 2.68 9.62
N LEU A 143 3.63 3.28 9.37
CA LEU A 143 2.39 2.93 10.08
C LEU A 143 2.01 1.47 9.85
N LEU A 144 2.09 1.00 8.61
CA LEU A 144 1.83 -0.41 8.30
C LEU A 144 2.78 -1.33 9.10
N CYS A 145 4.07 -1.03 9.12
CA CYS A 145 5.05 -1.81 9.88
C CYS A 145 4.80 -1.76 11.39
N GLU A 146 4.50 -0.58 11.93
CA GLU A 146 4.20 -0.39 13.35
C GLU A 146 3.00 -1.24 13.78
N LYS A 147 1.89 -1.17 13.03
CA LYS A 147 0.67 -1.92 13.35
C LYS A 147 0.85 -3.43 13.21
N ILE A 148 1.61 -3.88 12.21
CA ILE A 148 1.97 -5.30 12.09
C ILE A 148 2.84 -5.76 13.26
N ALA A 149 3.83 -4.96 13.67
CA ALA A 149 4.68 -5.27 14.82
C ALA A 149 3.87 -5.36 16.11
N LEU A 150 2.95 -4.42 16.35
CA LEU A 150 2.04 -4.45 17.50
C LEU A 150 1.15 -5.69 17.48
N LEU A 151 0.56 -6.04 16.33
CA LEU A 151 -0.22 -7.26 16.20
C LEU A 151 0.62 -8.49 16.52
N GLN A 152 1.84 -8.59 15.99
CA GLN A 152 2.75 -9.70 16.26
C GLN A 152 3.05 -9.83 17.77
N VAL A 153 3.29 -8.71 18.46
CA VAL A 153 3.52 -8.68 19.92
C VAL A 153 2.28 -9.13 20.70
N TYR A 154 1.10 -8.59 20.36
CA TYR A 154 -0.13 -8.96 21.05
C TYR A 154 -0.46 -10.44 20.88
N LEU A 155 -0.35 -10.97 19.68
CA LEU A 155 -0.60 -12.39 19.41
C LEU A 155 0.44 -13.28 20.12
N ALA A 156 1.72 -12.93 20.07
CA ALA A 156 2.78 -13.68 20.74
C ALA A 156 2.56 -13.77 22.26
N SER A 157 1.99 -12.74 22.89
CA SER A 157 1.65 -12.76 24.33
C SER A 157 0.63 -13.85 24.71
N LYS A 158 -0.09 -14.41 23.74
CA LYS A 158 -1.04 -15.51 23.90
C LYS A 158 -0.61 -16.78 23.19
N ASP A 159 0.68 -16.90 22.86
CA ASP A 159 1.23 -18.06 22.15
C ASP A 159 0.47 -18.30 20.83
N ILE A 160 0.22 -17.20 20.11
CA ILE A 160 -0.29 -17.18 18.75
C ILE A 160 0.80 -16.53 17.91
N TRP A 161 1.34 -17.27 16.95
CA TRP A 161 2.52 -16.84 16.22
C TRP A 161 2.14 -16.37 14.82
N LEU A 162 2.53 -15.14 14.50
CA LEU A 162 2.30 -14.52 13.20
C LEU A 162 3.60 -14.52 12.40
N ARG A 163 3.49 -14.78 11.10
CA ARG A 163 4.57 -14.61 10.12
C ARG A 163 4.03 -13.90 8.90
N GLY A 164 4.92 -13.43 8.03
CA GLY A 164 4.48 -12.76 6.81
C GLY A 164 5.59 -12.08 6.04
N ALA A 165 5.19 -11.34 5.00
CA ALA A 165 6.08 -10.45 4.30
C ALA A 165 5.37 -9.18 3.81
N ILE A 166 6.13 -8.10 3.66
CA ILE A 166 5.69 -6.82 3.11
C ILE A 166 6.44 -6.55 1.82
N THR A 167 5.72 -6.26 0.74
CA THR A 167 6.24 -5.93 -0.59
C THR A 167 5.55 -4.69 -1.14
N SER A 168 5.97 -4.26 -2.32
CA SER A 168 5.40 -3.12 -3.01
C SER A 168 5.25 -3.43 -4.50
N GLY A 169 4.16 -3.02 -5.14
CA GLY A 169 4.01 -3.13 -6.59
C GLY A 169 2.57 -3.18 -7.07
N GLU A 170 2.41 -3.43 -8.37
CA GLU A 170 1.14 -3.48 -9.07
C GLU A 170 0.14 -4.44 -8.41
N THR A 171 -0.96 -3.86 -7.95
CA THR A 171 -2.05 -4.54 -7.25
C THR A 171 -3.37 -3.89 -7.62
N PHE A 172 -4.32 -4.69 -8.06
CA PHE A 172 -5.74 -4.39 -8.18
C PHE A 172 -6.44 -4.75 -6.88
N ILE A 173 -7.37 -3.90 -6.44
CA ILE A 173 -8.20 -4.15 -5.26
C ILE A 173 -9.62 -3.82 -5.66
N ASP A 174 -10.50 -4.80 -5.50
CA ASP A 174 -11.94 -4.60 -5.53
C ASP A 174 -12.43 -4.54 -4.08
N VAL A 175 -12.83 -3.34 -3.64
CA VAL A 175 -13.28 -3.11 -2.27
C VAL A 175 -14.70 -3.65 -2.06
N GLU A 176 -15.53 -3.64 -3.11
CA GLU A 176 -16.91 -4.14 -3.02
C GLU A 176 -16.91 -5.66 -2.88
N GLU A 177 -16.04 -6.33 -3.64
CA GLU A 177 -15.92 -7.79 -3.65
C GLU A 177 -14.83 -8.34 -2.69
N ASN A 178 -14.14 -7.47 -1.94
CA ASN A 178 -13.00 -7.83 -1.08
C ASN A 178 -11.91 -8.66 -1.79
N GLN A 179 -11.60 -8.30 -3.04
CA GLN A 179 -10.59 -9.01 -3.85
C GLN A 179 -9.28 -8.23 -3.91
N ILE A 180 -8.16 -8.95 -3.85
CA ILE A 180 -6.82 -8.40 -4.04
C ILE A 180 -6.11 -9.27 -5.06
N ILE A 181 -5.65 -8.66 -6.15
CA ILE A 181 -4.99 -9.37 -7.26
C ILE A 181 -3.76 -8.54 -7.64
N GLY A 182 -2.56 -9.11 -7.61
CA GLY A 182 -1.37 -8.31 -7.94
C GLY A 182 -0.05 -9.03 -7.76
N LYS A 183 0.97 -8.52 -8.45
CA LYS A 183 2.35 -9.00 -8.32
C LYS A 183 2.85 -8.80 -6.90
N ALA A 184 2.56 -7.65 -6.28
CA ALA A 184 2.99 -7.39 -4.91
C ALA A 184 2.41 -8.41 -3.93
N TYR A 185 1.11 -8.71 -4.04
CA TYR A 185 0.47 -9.76 -3.24
C TYR A 185 1.14 -11.13 -3.44
N ILE A 186 1.35 -11.55 -4.69
CA ILE A 186 1.99 -12.82 -5.03
C ILE A 186 3.42 -12.87 -4.45
N ASP A 187 4.17 -11.77 -4.55
CA ASP A 187 5.54 -11.68 -4.04
C ASP A 187 5.57 -11.73 -2.50
N ALA A 188 4.62 -11.06 -1.82
CA ALA A 188 4.51 -11.12 -0.37
C ALA A 188 4.17 -12.54 0.10
N TYR A 189 3.22 -13.20 -0.57
CA TYR A 189 2.88 -14.60 -0.32
C TYR A 189 4.09 -15.52 -0.51
N LYS A 190 4.81 -15.41 -1.63
CA LYS A 190 6.01 -16.22 -1.90
C LYS A 190 7.12 -15.96 -0.88
N LEU A 191 7.31 -14.71 -0.46
CA LEU A 191 8.32 -14.37 0.54
C LEU A 191 7.99 -14.94 1.91
N GLU A 192 6.73 -14.84 2.32
CA GLU A 192 6.24 -15.50 3.53
C GLU A 192 6.55 -17.01 3.46
N SER A 193 6.09 -17.68 2.41
CA SER A 193 6.14 -19.15 2.34
C SER A 193 7.56 -19.70 2.21
N ASN A 194 8.45 -19.00 1.50
CA ASN A 194 9.82 -19.49 1.24
C ASN A 194 10.86 -18.98 2.24
N TYR A 195 10.65 -17.82 2.87
CA TYR A 195 11.66 -17.16 3.69
C TYR A 195 11.19 -16.80 5.10
N ALA A 196 9.90 -16.59 5.36
CA ALA A 196 9.37 -16.36 6.71
C ALA A 196 9.00 -17.68 7.41
N ILE A 197 9.89 -18.67 7.40
CA ILE A 197 9.67 -20.00 8.00
C ILE A 197 9.65 -20.01 9.55
N TYR A 198 9.83 -18.84 10.18
CA TYR A 198 9.72 -18.62 11.62
C TYR A 198 8.78 -17.43 11.89
N PRO A 199 8.29 -17.21 13.12
CA PRO A 199 7.40 -16.09 13.48
C PRO A 199 8.08 -14.72 13.30
N ARG A 200 8.09 -14.22 12.06
CA ARG A 200 8.63 -12.92 11.68
C ARG A 200 7.89 -12.39 10.46
N VAL A 201 7.80 -11.08 10.37
CA VAL A 201 7.40 -10.40 9.15
C VAL A 201 8.62 -9.81 8.48
N ILE A 202 8.91 -10.24 7.26
CA ILE A 202 10.08 -9.79 6.50
C ILE A 202 9.70 -8.71 5.48
N LYS A 203 10.66 -7.87 5.13
CA LYS A 203 10.49 -6.89 4.06
C LYS A 203 11.11 -7.44 2.77
N GLY A 204 10.31 -7.49 1.71
CA GLY A 204 10.76 -7.77 0.35
C GLY A 204 11.19 -6.53 -0.40
N HIS A 205 11.11 -6.59 -1.73
CA HIS A 205 11.33 -5.42 -2.57
C HIS A 205 10.27 -4.35 -2.29
N THR A 206 10.72 -3.16 -1.89
CA THR A 206 9.88 -2.01 -1.56
C THR A 206 10.35 -0.76 -2.30
N ASN A 207 9.55 -0.28 -3.23
CA ASN A 207 9.77 0.94 -4.00
C ASN A 207 9.15 2.14 -3.29
N PHE A 208 9.96 2.89 -2.54
CA PHE A 208 9.51 4.13 -1.89
C PHE A 208 9.32 5.30 -2.87
N GLY A 209 9.82 5.16 -4.11
CA GLY A 209 9.71 6.14 -5.20
C GLY A 209 8.58 5.82 -6.17
N PHE A 210 7.47 5.27 -5.69
CA PHE A 210 6.35 4.82 -6.52
C PHE A 210 6.02 5.84 -7.63
N ARG A 211 5.98 5.34 -8.87
CA ARG A 211 5.50 6.12 -10.02
C ARG A 211 4.07 6.45 -9.67
N ILE A 212 3.76 7.74 -9.55
CA ILE A 212 2.40 8.19 -9.32
C ILE A 212 1.55 7.51 -10.40
N SER A 213 0.74 6.54 -10.00
CA SER A 213 -0.07 5.77 -10.94
C SER A 213 -1.00 6.75 -11.62
N ASP A 214 -0.76 7.00 -12.90
CA ASP A 214 -1.70 7.75 -13.71
C ASP A 214 -3.04 7.00 -13.64
N PRO A 215 -4.16 7.67 -13.30
CA PRO A 215 -5.48 7.05 -13.25
C PRO A 215 -5.94 6.49 -14.61
N GLN A 216 -5.14 6.66 -15.65
CA GLN A 216 -5.35 6.20 -17.03
C GLN A 216 -4.39 5.07 -17.45
N SER A 217 -3.52 4.57 -16.56
CA SER A 217 -2.66 3.42 -16.87
C SER A 217 -3.42 2.11 -16.69
N SER A 218 -4.51 1.93 -17.45
CA SER A 218 -5.13 0.63 -17.60
C SER A 218 -4.20 -0.26 -18.43
N PHE A 219 -3.64 -1.27 -17.77
CA PHE A 219 -2.91 -2.32 -18.47
C PHE A 219 -3.94 -3.20 -19.18
N ARG A 220 -3.97 -3.13 -20.51
CA ARG A 220 -4.67 -4.13 -21.32
C ARG A 220 -3.94 -5.45 -21.13
N ILE A 221 -4.60 -6.43 -20.51
CA ILE A 221 -4.15 -7.82 -20.59
C ILE A 221 -4.07 -8.13 -22.10
N PRO A 222 -2.90 -8.52 -22.64
CA PRO A 222 -2.83 -9.00 -24.00
C PRO A 222 -3.81 -10.16 -24.12
N GLN A 223 -4.77 -10.07 -25.03
CA GLN A 223 -5.52 -11.25 -25.42
C GLN A 223 -4.50 -12.20 -26.08
N SER A 224 -4.04 -13.20 -25.33
CA SER A 224 -3.28 -14.30 -25.89
C SER A 224 -3.73 -15.61 -25.27
N ILE A 225 -4.58 -16.28 -26.07
CA ILE A 225 -4.86 -17.72 -26.21
C ILE A 225 -5.59 -18.40 -25.05
#